data_AF-A0A7W4ED96-F1
#
_entry.id   AF-A0A7W4ED96-F1
#
_cell.length_a   1.000
_cell.length_b   1.000
_cell.length_c   1.000
_cell.angle_alpha   90.00
_cell.angle_beta   90.00
_cell.angle_gamma   90.00
#
_symmetry.space_group_name_H-M   'P 1'
#
loop_
_entity.id
_entity.type
_entity.pdbx_description
1 polymer ?
#
loop_
_entity_poly.entity_id
_entity_poly.type
_entity_poly.pdbx_seq_one_letter_code
_entity_poly.pdbx_strand_id
1 'polypeptide(L)' 'MSWTDKDHQTALQAARAGTADRRQQDKLAEAAKQAGQRGREAARALQGKK' A
#
# COMPACT_ATOMS: atom_id res chain seq x y z
N MET A 1 -12.06 -0.12 -13.08
CA MET A 1 -12.26 -0.03 -11.61
C MET A 1 -11.36 1.03 -11.03
N SER A 2 -11.93 2.03 -10.37
CA SER A 2 -11.19 3.05 -9.62
C SER A 2 -10.59 2.41 -8.36
N TRP A 3 -9.36 2.77 -8.02
CA TRP A 3 -8.73 2.35 -6.77
C TRP A 3 -9.39 3.11 -5.61
N THR A 4 -10.16 2.41 -4.78
CA THR A 4 -10.90 3.05 -3.69
C THR A 4 -10.07 3.16 -2.41
N ASP A 5 -10.53 3.96 -1.45
CA ASP A 5 -9.92 4.00 -0.12
C ASP A 5 -9.98 2.66 0.60
N LYS A 6 -11.03 1.86 0.36
CA LYS A 6 -11.15 0.51 0.91
C LYS A 6 -10.11 -0.43 0.31
N ASP A 7 -9.87 -0.37 -1.00
CA ASP A 7 -8.79 -1.12 -1.64
C ASP A 7 -7.42 -0.73 -1.07
N HIS A 8 -7.22 0.57 -0.80
CA HIS A 8 -5.97 1.07 -0.22
C HIS A 8 -5.75 0.55 1.20
N GLN A 9 -6.76 0.58 2.06
CA GLN A 9 -6.66 0.00 3.41
C GLN A 9 -6.40 -1.50 3.39
N THR A 10 -7.12 -2.25 2.55
CA THR A 10 -6.91 -3.70 2.41
C THR A 10 -5.48 -3.99 1.94
N ALA A 11 -4.98 -3.25 0.96
CA ALA A 11 -3.61 -3.38 0.50
C ALA A 11 -2.61 -3.06 1.61
N LEU A 12 -2.81 -1.97 2.36
CA LEU A 12 -1.94 -1.60 3.50
C LEU A 12 -1.88 -2.72 4.54
N GLN A 13 -3.02 -3.31 4.90
CA GLN A 13 -3.07 -4.43 5.83
C GLN A 13 -2.37 -5.67 5.28
N ALA A 14 -2.65 -6.03 4.03
CA ALA A 14 -2.02 -7.17 3.38
C ALA A 14 -0.50 -6.99 3.24
N ALA A 15 -0.03 -5.78 2.96
CA ALA A 15 1.40 -5.49 2.84
C ALA A 15 2.10 -5.60 4.19
N ARG A 16 1.49 -5.08 5.26
CA ARG A 16 1.97 -5.24 6.64
C ARG A 16 1.97 -6.71 7.09
N ALA A 17 0.97 -7.49 6.68
CA ALA A 17 0.88 -8.92 6.96
C ALA A 17 1.78 -9.78 6.05
N GLY A 18 2.43 -9.19 5.05
CA GLY A 18 3.26 -9.90 4.07
C GLY A 18 2.47 -10.70 3.02
N THR A 19 1.14 -10.60 3.01
CA THR A 19 0.21 -11.32 2.11
C THR A 19 -0.26 -10.49 0.92
N ALA A 20 0.20 -9.24 0.77
CA ALA A 20 -0.20 -8.40 -0.36
C ALA A 20 0.19 -8.99 -1.70
N ASP A 21 -0.78 -9.05 -2.61
CA ASP A 21 -0.57 -9.45 -3.99
C ASP A 21 0.24 -8.41 -4.77
N ARG A 22 0.84 -8.83 -5.89
CA ARG A 22 1.66 -7.96 -6.75
C ARG A 22 0.93 -6.67 -7.15
N ARG A 23 -0.36 -6.76 -7.50
CA ARG A 23 -1.18 -5.58 -7.85
C ARG A 23 -1.35 -4.61 -6.67
N GLN A 24 -1.50 -5.12 -5.45
CA GLN A 24 -1.61 -4.31 -4.24
C GLN A 24 -0.27 -3.66 -3.91
N GLN A 25 0.83 -4.40 -4.05
CA GLN A 25 2.19 -3.87 -3.87
C GLN A 25 2.50 -2.77 -4.87
N ASP A 26 2.19 -2.96 -6.16
CA ASP A 26 2.35 -1.92 -7.19
C ASP A 26 1.55 -0.67 -6.87
N LYS A 27 0.28 -0.82 -6.45
CA LYS A 27 -0.56 0.32 -6.10
C LYS A 27 -0.10 1.04 -4.84
N LEU A 28 0.38 0.30 -3.84
CA LEU A 28 1.01 0.89 -2.66
C LEU A 28 2.35 1.56 -3.01
N ALA A 29 3.13 1.02 -3.94
CA ALA A 29 4.38 1.64 -4.38
C ALA A 29 4.11 2.94 -5.14
N GLU A 30 3.09 2.95 -6.01
CA GLU A 30 2.62 4.16 -6.68
C GLU A 30 2.08 5.18 -5.67
N ALA A 31 1.30 4.74 -4.67
CA ALA A 31 0.85 5.60 -3.58
C ALA A 31 2.03 6.13 -2.76
N ALA A 32 3.05 5.30 -2.50
CA ALA A 32 4.25 5.66 -1.75
C ALA A 32 5.09 6.74 -2.42
N LYS A 33 5.03 6.83 -3.75
CA LYS A 33 5.64 7.92 -4.53
C LYS A 33 4.87 9.23 -4.40
N GLN A 34 3.58 9.20 -4.01
CA GLN A 34 2.80 10.41 -3.83
C GLN A 34 3.19 11.12 -2.53
N ALA A 35 3.38 12.44 -2.61
CA ALA A 35 3.62 13.28 -1.45
C ALA A 35 2.33 13.37 -0.61
N GLY A 36 2.40 12.96 0.66
CA GLY A 36 1.26 13.06 1.57
C GLY A 36 1.24 12.00 2.67
N GLN A 37 0.19 12.01 3.48
CA GLN A 37 -0.02 10.98 4.53
C GLN A 37 -0.19 9.59 3.91
N ARG A 38 -0.99 9.49 2.84
CA ARG A 38 -1.29 8.25 2.14
C ARG A 38 -0.05 7.55 1.58
N GLY A 39 0.87 8.30 0.98
CA GLY A 39 2.14 7.74 0.49
C GLY A 39 3.10 7.34 1.60
N ARG A 40 3.18 8.10 2.69
CA ARG A 40 3.97 7.71 3.86
C ARG A 40 3.46 6.42 4.49
N GLU A 41 2.15 6.22 4.55
CA GLU A 41 1.56 4.97 5.06
C GLU A 41 1.85 3.79 4.14
N ALA A 42 1.74 3.98 2.82
CA ALA A 42 2.04 2.94 1.85
C ALA A 42 3.52 2.53 1.87
N ALA A 43 4.43 3.51 1.95
CA ALA A 43 5.87 3.27 2.11
C ALA A 43 6.17 2.46 3.38
N ARG A 44 5.55 2.84 4.52
CA ARG A 44 5.69 2.12 5.79
C ARG A 44 5.16 0.69 5.73
N ALA A 45 4.00 0.49 5.09
CA ALA A 45 3.42 -0.84 4.93
C ALA A 45 4.30 -1.76 4.08
N LEU A 46 4.97 -1.22 3.06
CA LEU A 46 5.93 -1.96 2.24
C LEU A 46 7.27 -2.19 2.95
N GLN A 47 7.74 -1.25 3.79
CA GLN A 47 8.99 -1.38 4.56
C GLN A 47 8.89 -2.33 5.77
N GLY A 48 7.69 -2.62 6.27
CA GLY A 48 7.47 -3.50 7.43
C GLY A 48 7.91 -4.96 7.23
N LYS A 49 8.30 -5.36 6.01
CA LYS A 49 9.03 -6.61 5.75
C LYS A 49 10.49 -6.46 6.19
N LYS A 50 10.75 -6.57 7.49
CA LYS A 50 12.09 -6.84 8.03
C LYS A 50 12.03 -8.03 8.95
#